data_AF-A0A1Y5EIC2-F1
#
_entry.id   AF-A0A1Y5EIC2-F1
#
_cell.length_a   1.000
_cell.length_b   1.000
_cell.length_c   1.000
_cell.angle_alpha   90.00
_cell.angle_beta   90.00
_cell.angle_gamma   90.00
#
_symmetry.space_group_name_H-M   'P 1'
#
loop_
_entity.id
_entity.type
_entity.pdbx_description
1 polymer ?
#
loop_
_entity_poly.entity_id
_entity_poly.type
_entity_poly.pdbx_seq_one_letter_code
_entity_poly.pdbx_strand_id
1 'polypeptide(L)'
;MDYPIKEVDDITAEALGIQLNAEGAFDVVIKKYTHSLTEEELLTEMKDQLDVRGSVRGALLRKAQKEILSGLKLGRLRMDEETAEVFDLNVLIWFADKVLKGEHKSYLTK
;
A
#
# COMPACT_ATOMS: atom_id res chain seq x y z
N MET A 1 -17.86 5.30 -1.61
CA MET A 1 -16.82 6.30 -1.36
C MET A 1 -16.44 6.86 -2.70
N ASP A 2 -16.36 8.18 -2.83
CA ASP A 2 -15.86 8.82 -4.04
C ASP A 2 -14.35 9.01 -3.85
N TYR A 3 -13.54 8.34 -4.66
CA TYR A 3 -12.09 8.53 -4.60
C TYR A 3 -11.71 9.78 -5.39
N PRO A 4 -10.78 10.63 -4.89
CA PRO A 4 -10.22 11.71 -5.68
C PRO A 4 -9.49 11.20 -6.92
N ILE A 5 -8.89 10.01 -6.84
CA ILE A 5 -8.24 9.34 -7.98
C ILE A 5 -9.17 8.25 -8.51
N LYS A 6 -9.54 8.35 -9.79
CA LYS A 6 -10.46 7.42 -10.46
C LYS A 6 -9.84 6.73 -11.68
N GLU A 7 -8.73 7.25 -12.18
CA GLU A 7 -7.99 6.76 -13.34
C GLU A 7 -6.51 6.79 -13.00
N VAL A 8 -5.76 5.74 -13.33
CA VAL A 8 -4.34 5.56 -12.91
C VAL A 8 -3.38 5.57 -14.10
N ASP A 9 -3.88 5.42 -15.33
CA ASP A 9 -3.05 5.21 -16.53
C ASP A 9 -2.03 6.35 -16.78
N ASP A 10 -2.29 7.56 -16.31
CA ASP A 10 -1.40 8.73 -16.44
C ASP A 10 -0.81 9.22 -15.09
N ILE A 11 -0.97 8.45 -14.01
CA ILE A 11 -0.46 8.82 -12.69
C ILE A 11 0.97 8.35 -12.52
N THR A 12 1.81 9.24 -11.97
CA THR A 12 3.19 8.94 -11.57
C THR A 12 3.37 9.12 -10.06
N ALA A 13 4.39 8.49 -9.50
CA ALA A 13 4.84 8.68 -8.13
C ALA A 13 5.10 10.17 -7.85
N GLU A 14 5.72 10.89 -8.79
CA GLU A 14 5.98 12.32 -8.69
C GLU A 14 4.68 13.13 -8.57
N ALA A 15 3.66 12.84 -9.39
CA ALA A 15 2.35 13.49 -9.33
C ALA A 15 1.64 13.23 -7.99
N LEU A 16 1.91 12.08 -7.37
CA LEU A 16 1.43 11.72 -6.04
C LEU A 16 2.27 12.35 -4.89
N GLY A 17 3.36 13.03 -5.21
CA GLY A 17 4.31 13.59 -4.23
C GLY A 17 5.12 12.51 -3.51
N ILE A 18 5.34 11.36 -4.16
CA ILE A 18 6.18 10.26 -3.68
C ILE A 18 7.56 10.42 -4.29
N GLN A 19 8.59 10.52 -3.45
CA GLN A 19 9.97 10.58 -3.90
C GLN A 19 10.55 9.17 -3.99
N LEU A 20 10.98 8.79 -5.19
CA LEU A 20 11.63 7.51 -5.44
C LEU A 20 13.14 7.59 -5.18
N ASN A 21 13.71 6.49 -4.73
CA ASN A 21 15.14 6.29 -4.60
C ASN A 21 15.77 5.90 -5.96
N ALA A 22 17.09 5.67 -5.98
CA ALA A 22 17.82 5.31 -7.20
C ALA A 22 17.38 3.96 -7.81
N GLU A 23 16.68 3.13 -7.05
CA GLU A 23 16.15 1.82 -7.46
C GLU A 23 14.67 1.89 -7.87
N GLY A 24 14.05 3.08 -7.87
CA GLY A 24 12.63 3.26 -8.20
C GLY A 24 11.67 2.88 -7.07
N ALA A 25 12.17 2.72 -5.84
CA ALA A 25 11.39 2.39 -4.65
C ALA A 25 11.21 3.58 -3.71
N PHE A 26 10.23 3.49 -2.82
CA PHE A 26 9.94 4.46 -1.76
C PHE A 26 9.56 3.75 -0.47
N ASP A 27 9.77 4.45 0.64
CA ASP A 27 9.54 3.89 1.97
C ASP A 27 8.21 4.36 2.57
N VAL A 28 7.42 3.39 3.01
CA VAL A 28 6.18 3.54 3.75
C VAL A 28 6.42 3.23 5.22
N VAL A 29 6.08 4.18 6.09
CA VAL A 29 6.20 4.06 7.54
C VAL A 29 4.83 3.77 8.16
N ILE A 30 4.68 2.58 8.73
CA ILE A 30 3.51 2.15 9.48
C ILE A 30 3.91 1.97 10.94
N LYS A 31 3.51 2.91 11.80
CA LYS A 31 3.92 2.99 13.22
C LYS A 31 5.44 3.14 13.36
N LYS A 32 6.16 2.04 13.58
CA LYS A 32 7.63 1.98 13.73
C LYS A 32 8.28 1.04 12.72
N TYR A 33 7.49 0.56 11.76
CA TYR A 33 7.93 -0.35 10.71
C TYR A 33 8.02 0.42 9.40
N THR A 34 9.13 0.23 8.70
CA THR A 34 9.36 0.78 7.36
C THR A 34 9.27 -0.36 6.35
N HIS A 35 8.51 -0.13 5.29
CA HIS A 35 8.33 -1.05 4.18
C HIS A 35 8.68 -0.35 2.88
N SER A 36 9.46 -0.98 2.01
CA SER A 36 9.82 -0.41 0.72
C SER A 36 8.90 -0.98 -0.35
N LEU A 37 8.34 -0.10 -1.18
CA LEU A 37 7.49 -0.43 -2.32
C LEU A 37 8.04 0.21 -3.57
N THR A 38 7.74 -0.35 -4.73
CA THR A 38 8.04 0.26 -6.02
C THR A 38 6.84 1.05 -6.55
N GLU A 39 7.11 2.00 -7.44
CA GLU A 39 6.05 2.72 -8.17
C GLU A 39 5.14 1.76 -8.96
N GLU A 40 5.73 0.77 -9.62
CA GLU A 40 5.00 -0.20 -10.45
C GLU A 40 4.00 -1.03 -9.65
N GLU A 41 4.42 -1.56 -8.49
CA GLU A 41 3.54 -2.29 -7.57
C GLU A 41 2.36 -1.43 -7.12
N LEU A 42 2.64 -0.17 -6.75
CA LEU A 42 1.63 0.77 -6.30
C LEU A 42 0.58 1.05 -7.38
N LEU A 43 1.01 1.43 -8.58
CA LEU A 43 0.11 1.82 -9.66
C LEU A 43 -0.75 0.62 -10.12
N THR A 44 -0.16 -0.57 -10.17
CA THR A 44 -0.87 -1.81 -10.51
C THR A 44 -1.98 -2.10 -9.49
N GLU A 45 -1.66 -2.09 -8.20
CA GLU A 45 -2.65 -2.33 -7.15
C GLU A 45 -3.74 -1.25 -7.11
N MET A 46 -3.40 0.03 -7.35
CA MET A 46 -4.38 1.11 -7.44
C MET A 46 -5.39 0.86 -8.56
N LYS A 47 -4.92 0.40 -9.72
CA LYS A 47 -5.77 0.06 -10.87
C LYS A 47 -6.69 -1.11 -10.55
N ASP A 48 -6.14 -2.19 -10.00
CA ASP A 48 -6.91 -3.36 -9.57
C ASP A 48 -8.03 -2.99 -8.58
N GLN A 49 -7.74 -2.09 -7.62
CA GLN A 49 -8.74 -1.64 -6.65
C GLN A 49 -9.88 -0.82 -7.27
N LEU A 50 -9.63 -0.09 -8.35
CA LEU A 50 -10.66 0.66 -9.06
C LEU A 50 -11.57 -0.28 -9.89
N ASP A 51 -10.99 -1.34 -10.45
CA ASP A 51 -11.72 -2.36 -11.22
C ASP A 51 -12.57 -3.31 -10.33
N VAL A 52 -12.21 -3.44 -9.05
CA VAL A 52 -12.93 -4.29 -8.09
C VAL A 52 -14.20 -3.61 -7.55
N ARG A 53 -15.31 -4.36 -7.49
CA ARG A 53 -16.56 -3.91 -6.85
C ARG A 53 -16.32 -3.49 -5.41
N GLY A 54 -16.89 -2.35 -5.00
CA GLY A 54 -16.62 -1.73 -3.70
C GLY A 54 -16.88 -2.60 -2.46
N SER A 55 -17.82 -3.55 -2.52
CA SER A 55 -18.08 -4.50 -1.41
C SER A 55 -16.93 -5.49 -1.19
N VAL A 56 -16.33 -5.99 -2.28
CA VAL A 56 -15.19 -6.91 -2.26
C VAL A 56 -13.94 -6.16 -1.80
N ARG A 57 -13.69 -4.97 -2.37
CA ARG A 57 -12.58 -4.11 -1.95
C ARG A 57 -12.64 -3.80 -0.45
N GLY A 58 -13.82 -3.43 0.07
CA GLY A 58 -13.99 -3.18 1.50
C GLY A 58 -13.68 -4.39 2.39
N ALA A 59 -13.96 -5.62 1.93
CA ALA A 59 -13.60 -6.83 2.64
C ALA A 59 -12.09 -7.11 2.60
N LEU A 60 -11.46 -6.93 1.43
CA LEU A 60 -10.00 -7.05 1.24
C LEU A 60 -9.25 -6.07 2.15
N LEU A 61 -9.67 -4.81 2.21
CA LEU A 61 -9.04 -3.79 3.05
C LEU A 61 -9.16 -4.11 4.56
N ARG A 62 -10.31 -4.63 5.01
CA ARG A 62 -10.45 -5.07 6.40
C ARG A 62 -9.53 -6.25 6.72
N LYS A 63 -9.38 -7.19 5.79
CA LYS A 63 -8.43 -8.30 5.92
C LYS A 63 -7.00 -7.76 5.99
N ALA A 64 -6.60 -6.90 5.06
CA ALA A 64 -5.27 -6.32 5.01
C ALA A 64 -4.89 -5.58 6.29
N GLN A 65 -5.78 -4.74 6.82
CA GLN A 65 -5.53 -4.06 8.10
C GLN A 65 -5.31 -5.04 9.25
N LYS A 66 -6.07 -6.15 9.29
CA LYS A 66 -5.93 -7.16 10.34
C LYS A 66 -4.60 -7.90 10.23
N GLU A 67 -4.20 -8.28 9.01
CA GLU A 67 -2.92 -8.95 8.75
C GLU A 67 -1.73 -8.05 9.09
N ILE A 68 -1.75 -6.78 8.66
CA ILE A 68 -0.70 -5.81 9.02
C ILE A 68 -0.60 -5.68 10.55
N LEU A 69 -1.73 -5.52 11.25
CA LEU A 69 -1.72 -5.39 12.70
C LEU A 69 -1.23 -6.65 13.41
N SER A 70 -1.54 -7.84 12.89
CA SER A 70 -1.03 -9.11 13.39
C SER A 70 0.47 -9.21 13.19
N GLY A 71 0.93 -8.91 11.97
CA GLY A 71 2.33 -9.00 11.61
C GLY A 71 3.22 -8.01 12.34
N LEU A 72 2.75 -6.77 12.54
CA LEU A 72 3.46 -5.78 13.34
C LEU A 72 3.60 -6.19 14.82
N LYS A 73 2.70 -7.04 15.35
CA LYS A 73 2.81 -7.59 16.71
C LYS A 73 3.79 -8.76 16.79
N LEU A 74 3.81 -9.61 15.78
CA LEU A 74 4.73 -10.75 15.68
C LEU A 74 6.18 -10.27 15.46
N GLY A 75 6.35 -9.21 14.66
CA GLY A 75 7.64 -8.68 14.21
C GLY A 75 8.18 -9.48 13.02
N ARG A 76 8.57 -8.79 11.95
CA ARG A 76 8.98 -9.41 10.66
C ARG A 76 10.01 -10.54 10.80
N LEU A 77 10.97 -10.40 11.72
CA LEU A 77 12.02 -11.41 11.97
C LEU A 77 11.50 -12.75 12.54
N ARG A 78 10.23 -12.82 12.95
CA ARG A 78 9.61 -14.04 13.47
C ARG A 78 8.60 -14.66 12.51
N MET A 79 8.45 -14.09 11.31
CA MET A 79 7.59 -14.62 10.25
C MET A 79 8.38 -15.64 9.43
N ASP A 80 7.72 -16.71 9.01
CA ASP A 80 8.20 -17.49 7.87
C ASP A 80 8.00 -16.70 6.57
N GLU A 81 8.58 -17.21 5.49
CA GLU A 81 8.57 -16.56 4.17
C GLU A 81 7.14 -16.34 3.66
N GLU A 82 6.28 -17.35 3.78
CA GLU A 82 4.87 -17.26 3.37
C GLU A 82 4.11 -16.16 4.15
N THR A 83 4.29 -16.09 5.48
CA THR A 83 3.66 -15.06 6.30
C THR A 83 4.21 -13.67 5.98
N ALA A 84 5.51 -13.57 5.65
CA ALA A 84 6.14 -12.31 5.26
C ALA A 84 5.59 -11.81 3.92
N GLU A 85 5.45 -12.68 2.92
CA GLU A 85 4.86 -12.34 1.62
C GLU A 85 3.40 -11.87 1.76
N VAL A 86 2.61 -12.59 2.57
CA VAL A 86 1.23 -12.20 2.87
C VAL A 86 1.22 -10.83 3.53
N PHE A 87 2.09 -10.59 4.50
CA PHE A 87 2.19 -9.31 5.17
C PHE A 87 2.55 -8.17 4.20
N ASP A 88 3.56 -8.36 3.36
CA ASP A 88 4.06 -7.39 2.39
C ASP A 88 2.95 -7.03 1.37
N LEU A 89 2.25 -8.03 0.82
CA LEU A 89 1.09 -7.82 -0.06
C LEU A 89 -0.02 -7.00 0.63
N ASN A 90 -0.32 -7.30 1.89
CA ASN A 90 -1.36 -6.56 2.61
C ASN A 90 -0.95 -5.10 2.88
N VAL A 91 0.35 -4.82 3.08
CA VAL A 91 0.87 -3.45 3.16
C VAL A 91 0.62 -2.69 1.86
N LEU A 92 0.92 -3.30 0.70
CA LEU A 92 0.68 -2.73 -0.62
C LEU A 92 -0.81 -2.40 -0.84
N ILE A 93 -1.71 -3.38 -0.62
CA ILE A 93 -3.16 -3.22 -0.75
C ILE A 93 -3.66 -2.05 0.13
N TRP A 94 -3.21 -2.02 1.38
CA TRP A 94 -3.62 -0.97 2.31
C TRP A 94 -3.09 0.41 1.89
N PHE A 95 -1.84 0.50 1.47
CA PHE A 95 -1.23 1.76 1.09
C PHE A 95 -1.84 2.32 -0.21
N ALA A 96 -2.12 1.47 -1.21
CA ALA A 96 -2.82 1.87 -2.43
C ALA A 96 -4.19 2.51 -2.14
N ASP A 97 -4.97 1.98 -1.20
CA ASP A 97 -6.23 2.61 -0.77
C ASP A 97 -5.99 3.97 -0.11
N LYS A 98 -4.89 4.15 0.63
CA LYS A 98 -4.51 5.47 1.17
C LYS A 98 -4.16 6.45 0.07
N VAL A 99 -3.45 6.01 -0.96
CA VAL A 99 -3.12 6.85 -2.11
C VAL A 99 -4.39 7.25 -2.87
N LEU A 100 -5.28 6.29 -3.17
CA LEU A 100 -6.55 6.56 -3.84
C LEU A 100 -7.43 7.56 -3.08
N LYS A 101 -7.30 7.65 -1.75
CA LYS A 101 -8.00 8.62 -0.89
C LYS A 101 -7.27 9.95 -0.70
N GLY A 102 -6.02 10.06 -1.15
CA GLY A 102 -5.15 11.20 -0.86
C GLY A 102 -4.67 11.27 0.60
N GLU A 103 -4.76 10.17 1.34
CA GLU A 103 -4.39 10.02 2.76
C GLU A 103 -2.94 9.49 2.94
N HIS A 104 -2.20 9.26 1.86
CA HIS A 104 -0.91 8.55 1.89
C HIS A 104 0.26 9.38 2.45
N LYS A 105 0.21 10.70 2.33
CA LYS A 105 1.34 11.60 2.64
C LYS A 105 1.90 11.45 4.06
N SER A 106 1.05 11.13 5.05
CA SER A 106 1.49 10.95 6.44
C SER A 106 2.31 9.68 6.67
N TYR A 107 2.33 8.77 5.71
CA TYR A 107 3.01 7.48 5.79
C TYR A 107 4.29 7.43 4.95
N LEU A 108 4.61 8.48 4.20
CA LEU A 108 5.87 8.56 3.47
C LEU A 108 6.98 9.01 4.43
N THR A 109 8.19 8.49 4.25
CA THR A 109 9.38 9.11 4.84
C THR A 109 9.57 10.50 4.25
N LYS A 110 9.99 11.46 5.09
CA LYS A 110 10.36 12.81 4.64
C LYS A 110 11.62 12.80 3.80
#